data_AF-A0A1Q3RFK8-F1
#
_entry.id   AF-A0A1Q3RFK8-F1
#
_cell.length_a   1.000
_cell.length_b   1.000
_cell.length_c   1.000
_cell.angle_alpha   90.00
_cell.angle_beta   90.00
_cell.angle_gamma   90.00
#
_symmetry.space_group_name_H-M   'P 1'
#
loop_
_entity.id
_entity.type
_entity.pdbx_description
1 polymer ?
#
loop_
_entity_poly.entity_id
_entity_poly.type
_entity_poly.pdbx_seq_one_letter_code
_entity_poly.pdbx_strand_id
1 'polypeptide(L)'
;MSKLKRNERIGAIVKILCDSPNKVFTLNYFTNRFDSAKSTISEDLVIVKKIMEEMSLGKVVTIAGASGGAKYVPQMGREEKQALIERICEDIRKPERVMPGKYLYMADILYNPTYTKGIGDIFAEKFSDDHTKVDYVLTIETKGIPIAMMTARGLNVPLVIARHENKVTEGSKISINYISGTTGNLQTMYISKNAFKKDSNVLIVDDFMKAGGSAKGMTQLVHEMDCHVAGVCVLFDTTNPSQKLLDKYISLIKYEGIDAKDAIMVHPNYEYL
;
A
#
# COMPACT_ATOMS: atom_id res chain seq x y z
N MET A 1 -14.98 34.37 -9.89
CA MET A 1 -15.40 33.25 -10.77
C MET A 1 -16.91 33.18 -10.74
N SER A 2 -17.56 32.82 -11.84
CA SER A 2 -19.01 32.56 -11.84
C SER A 2 -19.35 31.41 -10.89
N LYS A 3 -20.54 31.44 -10.29
CA LYS A 3 -21.01 30.37 -9.43
C LYS A 3 -21.06 29.05 -10.21
N LEU A 4 -20.35 28.04 -9.73
CA LEU A 4 -20.28 26.74 -10.41
C LEU A 4 -21.66 26.06 -10.43
N LYS A 5 -22.02 25.50 -11.58
CA LYS A 5 -23.19 24.63 -11.74
C LYS A 5 -22.96 23.30 -11.02
N ARG A 6 -24.05 22.57 -10.73
CA ARG A 6 -23.98 21.30 -10.00
C ARG A 6 -23.04 20.28 -10.63
N ASN A 7 -23.14 20.06 -11.95
CA ASN A 7 -22.28 19.14 -12.69
C ASN A 7 -20.78 19.51 -12.58
N GLU A 8 -20.46 20.81 -12.64
CA GLU A 8 -19.09 21.31 -12.49
C GLU A 8 -18.56 21.07 -11.07
N ARG A 9 -19.40 21.33 -10.04
CA ARG A 9 -19.04 21.05 -8.64
C ARG A 9 -18.82 19.57 -8.40
N ILE A 10 -19.70 18.70 -8.91
CA ILE A 10 -19.57 17.25 -8.81
C ILE A 10 -18.23 16.79 -9.41
N GLY A 11 -17.91 17.23 -10.63
CA GLY A 11 -16.63 16.91 -11.26
C GLY A 11 -15.43 17.38 -10.44
N ALA A 12 -15.50 18.58 -9.86
CA ALA A 12 -14.45 19.10 -8.98
C ALA A 12 -14.32 18.31 -7.67
N ILE A 13 -15.44 17.93 -7.04
CA ILE A 13 -15.45 17.13 -5.80
C ILE A 13 -14.80 15.78 -6.04
N VAL A 14 -15.19 15.06 -7.11
CA VAL A 14 -14.58 13.77 -7.48
C VAL A 14 -13.07 13.91 -7.62
N LYS A 15 -12.60 14.91 -8.39
CA LYS A 15 -11.16 15.12 -8.59
C LYS A 15 -10.42 15.41 -7.29
N ILE A 16 -10.96 16.30 -6.45
CA ILE A 16 -10.34 16.67 -5.17
C ILE A 16 -10.22 15.46 -4.23
N LEU A 17 -11.28 14.66 -4.14
CA LEU A 17 -11.30 13.48 -3.27
C LEU A 17 -10.33 12.41 -3.78
N CYS A 18 -10.35 12.09 -5.08
CA CYS A 18 -9.50 11.05 -5.67
C CYS A 18 -8.01 11.40 -5.67
N ASP A 19 -7.65 12.69 -5.73
CA ASP A 19 -6.26 13.16 -5.65
C ASP A 19 -5.68 13.09 -4.23
N SER A 20 -6.54 12.98 -3.21
CA SER A 20 -6.16 12.93 -1.81
C SER A 20 -6.98 11.85 -1.11
N PRO A 21 -6.76 10.56 -1.46
CA PRO A 21 -7.46 9.44 -0.83
C PRO A 21 -7.24 9.46 0.68
N ASN A 22 -8.15 8.90 1.45
CA ASN A 22 -8.19 8.88 2.91
C ASN A 22 -8.07 10.22 3.65
N LYS A 23 -7.94 11.35 2.95
CA LYS A 23 -8.00 12.69 3.53
C LYS A 23 -9.45 13.13 3.71
N VAL A 24 -9.78 13.59 4.91
CA VAL A 24 -11.10 14.16 5.21
C VAL A 24 -11.13 15.62 4.74
N PHE A 25 -12.05 15.92 3.83
CA PHE A 25 -12.40 17.30 3.45
C PHE A 25 -13.71 17.68 4.12
N THR A 26 -13.67 18.73 4.94
CA THR A 26 -14.86 19.20 5.65
C THR A 26 -15.89 19.79 4.70
N LEU A 27 -17.17 19.83 5.10
CA LEU A 27 -18.18 20.54 4.31
C LEU A 27 -17.80 22.01 4.10
N ASN A 28 -17.23 22.66 5.13
CA ASN A 28 -16.77 24.04 5.07
C ASN A 28 -15.70 24.27 3.99
N TYR A 29 -14.81 23.30 3.77
CA TYR A 29 -13.81 23.37 2.71
C TYR A 29 -14.49 23.55 1.34
N PHE A 30 -15.51 22.76 1.04
CA PHE A 30 -16.23 22.83 -0.23
C PHE A 30 -17.16 24.03 -0.32
N THR A 31 -17.85 24.41 0.76
CA THR A 31 -18.71 25.61 0.74
C THR A 31 -17.91 26.87 0.44
N ASN A 32 -16.73 27.01 1.06
CA ASN A 32 -15.85 28.16 0.84
C ASN A 32 -15.24 28.12 -0.56
N ARG A 33 -14.86 26.93 -1.05
CA ARG A 33 -14.24 26.77 -2.36
C ARG A 33 -15.20 27.02 -3.53
N PHE A 34 -16.47 26.63 -3.38
CA PHE A 34 -17.47 26.70 -4.46
C PHE A 34 -18.52 27.79 -4.26
N ASP A 35 -18.41 28.61 -3.21
CA ASP A 35 -19.37 29.65 -2.85
C ASP A 35 -20.82 29.13 -2.89
N SER A 36 -21.05 28.04 -2.14
CA SER A 36 -22.31 27.29 -2.16
C SER A 36 -22.73 26.88 -0.75
N ALA A 37 -24.04 26.77 -0.51
CA ALA A 37 -24.59 26.41 0.79
C ALA A 37 -24.23 24.97 1.20
N LYS A 38 -24.15 24.71 2.52
CA LYS A 38 -23.84 23.37 3.06
C LYS A 38 -24.82 22.30 2.59
N SER A 39 -26.11 22.62 2.51
CA SER A 39 -27.15 21.71 2.00
C SER A 39 -26.86 21.31 0.55
N THR A 40 -26.53 22.28 -0.30
CA THR A 40 -26.16 22.05 -1.70
C THR A 40 -24.93 21.13 -1.83
N ILE A 41 -23.88 21.37 -1.05
CA ILE A 41 -22.68 20.51 -1.06
C ILE A 41 -23.02 19.09 -0.56
N SER A 42 -23.89 18.98 0.43
CA SER A 42 -24.30 17.67 0.97
C SER A 42 -25.09 16.87 -0.07
N GLU A 43 -26.00 17.49 -0.81
CA GLU A 43 -26.69 16.86 -1.95
C GLU A 43 -25.71 16.43 -3.05
N ASP A 44 -24.74 17.29 -3.40
CA ASP A 44 -23.73 16.96 -4.40
C ASP A 44 -22.87 15.76 -3.95
N LEU A 45 -22.51 15.68 -2.66
CA LEU A 45 -21.75 14.55 -2.08
C LEU A 45 -22.55 13.24 -2.09
N VAL A 46 -23.87 13.28 -1.88
CA VAL A 46 -24.74 12.09 -2.02
C VAL A 46 -24.70 11.57 -3.45
N ILE A 47 -24.76 12.47 -4.44
CA ILE A 47 -24.67 12.09 -5.86
C ILE A 47 -23.29 11.50 -6.17
N VAL A 48 -22.21 12.16 -5.72
CA VAL A 48 -20.84 11.68 -5.89
C VAL A 48 -20.68 10.29 -5.29
N LYS A 49 -21.12 10.08 -4.05
CA LYS A 49 -21.06 8.78 -3.39
C LYS A 49 -21.76 7.70 -4.20
N LYS A 50 -23.00 7.96 -4.63
CA LYS A 50 -23.80 7.04 -5.43
C LYS A 50 -23.08 6.66 -6.74
N ILE A 51 -22.57 7.63 -7.50
CA ILE A 51 -21.87 7.38 -8.76
C ILE A 51 -20.61 6.54 -8.54
N MET A 52 -19.82 6.88 -7.52
CA MET A 52 -18.57 6.18 -7.23
C MET A 52 -18.83 4.71 -6.86
N GLU A 53 -19.86 4.45 -6.05
CA GLU A 53 -20.27 3.09 -5.65
C GLU A 53 -20.88 2.30 -6.82
N GLU A 54 -21.83 2.86 -7.58
CA GLU A 54 -22.50 2.16 -8.70
C GLU A 54 -21.56 1.83 -9.86
N MET A 55 -20.52 2.64 -10.06
CA MET A 55 -19.52 2.43 -11.10
C MET A 55 -18.27 1.68 -10.62
N SER A 56 -18.24 1.21 -9.36
CA SER A 56 -17.07 0.56 -8.75
C SER A 56 -15.78 1.40 -8.84
N LEU A 57 -15.89 2.72 -8.71
CA LEU A 57 -14.75 3.66 -8.80
C LEU A 57 -14.10 3.95 -7.43
N GLY A 58 -14.42 3.13 -6.44
CA GLY A 58 -14.03 3.29 -5.04
C GLY A 58 -15.14 3.87 -4.16
N LYS A 59 -14.83 4.14 -2.89
CA LYS A 59 -15.84 4.41 -1.86
C LYS A 59 -15.73 5.84 -1.35
N VAL A 60 -16.85 6.56 -1.30
CA VAL A 60 -16.90 7.89 -0.67
C VAL A 60 -17.61 7.77 0.68
N VAL A 61 -16.88 8.02 1.75
CA VAL A 61 -17.36 7.94 3.12
C VAL A 61 -17.69 9.35 3.61
N THR A 62 -18.92 9.56 4.05
CA THR A 62 -19.35 10.79 4.72
C THR A 62 -19.22 10.64 6.23
N ILE A 63 -18.73 11.70 6.88
CA ILE A 63 -18.51 11.76 8.32
C ILE A 63 -19.46 12.81 8.88
N ALA A 64 -20.31 12.45 9.84
CA ALA A 64 -21.27 13.34 10.47
C ALA A 64 -20.61 14.28 11.50
N GLY A 65 -21.29 15.38 11.84
CA GLY A 65 -20.89 16.33 12.89
C GLY A 65 -20.41 17.69 12.37
N ALA A 66 -20.12 18.62 13.28
CA ALA A 66 -19.76 20.02 12.96
C ALA A 66 -18.44 20.14 12.17
N SER A 67 -17.50 19.22 12.41
CA SER A 67 -16.25 19.05 11.65
C SER A 67 -16.35 17.91 10.63
N GLY A 68 -17.58 17.47 10.34
CA GLY A 68 -17.89 16.42 9.38
C GLY A 68 -17.55 16.83 7.95
N GLY A 69 -17.56 15.84 7.06
CA GLY A 69 -17.06 15.99 5.71
C GLY A 69 -17.17 14.72 4.90
N ALA A 70 -16.31 14.59 3.90
CA ALA A 70 -16.18 13.39 3.09
C ALA A 70 -14.71 13.03 2.89
N LYS A 71 -14.44 11.73 2.76
CA LYS A 71 -13.18 11.20 2.27
C LYS A 71 -13.44 10.15 1.19
N TYR A 72 -12.49 10.03 0.26
CA TYR A 72 -12.46 8.92 -0.69
C TYR A 72 -11.56 7.81 -0.16
N VAL A 73 -11.99 6.57 -0.28
CA VAL A 73 -11.21 5.38 0.04
C VAL A 73 -11.01 4.62 -1.28
N PRO A 74 -9.75 4.41 -1.72
CA PRO A 74 -9.47 3.51 -2.84
C PRO A 74 -10.05 2.14 -2.51
N GLN A 75 -10.95 1.67 -3.35
CA GLN A 75 -11.55 0.36 -3.21
C GLN A 75 -11.68 -0.25 -4.59
N MET A 76 -11.30 -1.52 -4.69
CA MET A 76 -11.33 -2.30 -5.92
C MET A 76 -12.32 -3.45 -5.75
N GLY A 77 -13.14 -3.69 -6.77
CA GLY A 77 -14.07 -4.83 -6.76
C GLY A 77 -13.31 -6.15 -6.72
N ARG A 78 -13.89 -7.19 -6.10
CA ARG A 78 -13.25 -8.50 -5.96
C ARG A 78 -12.80 -9.09 -7.30
N GLU A 79 -13.64 -9.01 -8.33
CA GLU A 79 -13.32 -9.49 -9.67
C GLU A 79 -12.16 -8.71 -10.31
N GLU A 80 -12.09 -7.39 -10.08
CA GLU A 80 -11.01 -6.53 -10.58
C GLU A 80 -9.68 -6.84 -9.86
N LYS A 81 -9.71 -7.07 -8.55
CA LYS A 81 -8.54 -7.52 -7.77
C LYS A 81 -8.01 -8.84 -8.31
N GLN A 82 -8.90 -9.82 -8.51
CA GLN A 82 -8.52 -11.13 -9.04
C GLN A 82 -7.96 -11.00 -10.46
N ALA A 83 -8.59 -10.23 -11.34
CA ALA A 83 -8.12 -10.01 -12.70
C ALA A 83 -6.74 -9.32 -12.75
N LEU A 84 -6.48 -8.37 -11.85
CA LEU A 84 -5.17 -7.73 -11.73
C LEU A 84 -4.10 -8.74 -11.29
N ILE A 85 -4.36 -9.50 -10.22
CA ILE A 85 -3.37 -10.42 -9.67
C ILE A 85 -3.15 -11.62 -10.59
N GLU A 86 -4.18 -12.13 -11.28
CA GLU A 86 -4.02 -13.20 -12.27
C GLU A 86 -3.16 -12.72 -13.44
N ARG A 87 -3.39 -11.50 -13.94
CA ARG A 87 -2.54 -10.92 -15.00
C ARG A 87 -1.07 -10.81 -14.60
N ILE A 88 -0.80 -10.41 -13.35
CA ILE A 88 0.57 -10.38 -12.82
C ILE A 88 1.15 -11.80 -12.75
N CYS A 89 0.37 -12.79 -12.32
CA CYS A 89 0.79 -14.19 -12.30
C CYS A 89 1.09 -14.71 -13.70
N GLU A 90 0.23 -14.44 -14.69
CA GLU A 90 0.45 -14.79 -16.10
C GLU A 90 1.74 -14.18 -16.65
N ASP A 91 1.96 -12.89 -16.41
CA ASP A 91 3.20 -12.24 -16.80
C ASP A 91 4.41 -12.92 -16.15
N ILE A 92 4.32 -13.29 -14.87
CA ILE A 92 5.40 -13.95 -14.13
C ILE A 92 5.67 -15.37 -14.63
N ARG A 93 4.65 -16.09 -15.10
CA ARG A 93 4.84 -17.46 -15.63
C ARG A 93 5.63 -17.51 -16.94
N LYS A 94 5.94 -16.36 -17.57
CA LYS A 94 6.74 -16.28 -18.79
C LYS A 94 8.16 -16.84 -18.58
N PRO A 95 8.61 -17.86 -19.35
CA PRO A 95 9.90 -18.52 -19.14
C PRO A 95 11.12 -17.60 -19.24
N GLU A 96 11.05 -16.52 -20.03
CA GLU A 96 12.13 -15.53 -20.18
C GLU A 96 12.54 -14.82 -18.87
N ARG A 97 11.74 -14.98 -17.80
CA ARG A 97 12.03 -14.42 -16.48
C ARG A 97 12.98 -15.26 -15.65
N VAL A 98 13.27 -16.51 -16.04
CA VAL A 98 14.21 -17.37 -15.32
C VAL A 98 15.64 -16.94 -15.64
N MET A 99 16.34 -16.43 -14.63
CA MET A 99 17.73 -16.00 -14.69
C MET A 99 18.66 -17.12 -14.19
N PRO A 100 19.97 -17.08 -14.54
CA PRO A 100 20.96 -18.05 -14.06
C PRO A 100 20.92 -18.21 -12.54
N GLY A 101 20.90 -19.45 -12.05
CA GLY A 101 20.75 -19.74 -10.61
C GLY A 101 19.31 -19.81 -10.13
N LYS A 102 18.33 -19.91 -11.04
CA LYS A 102 16.88 -19.95 -10.74
C LYS A 102 16.39 -18.71 -10.00
N TYR A 103 16.95 -17.55 -10.33
CA TYR A 103 16.40 -16.27 -9.88
C TYR A 103 15.29 -15.82 -10.83
N LEU A 104 14.30 -15.11 -10.30
CA LEU A 104 13.19 -14.58 -11.06
C LEU A 104 13.41 -13.09 -11.37
N TYR A 105 13.31 -12.72 -12.65
CA TYR A 105 13.30 -11.32 -13.07
C TYR A 105 11.90 -10.69 -12.90
N MET A 106 11.82 -9.67 -12.05
CA MET A 106 10.57 -9.01 -11.66
C MET A 106 10.57 -7.49 -11.82
N ALA A 107 11.66 -6.89 -12.28
CA ALA A 107 11.83 -5.43 -12.21
C ALA A 107 10.79 -4.68 -13.04
N ASP A 108 10.44 -5.18 -14.23
CA ASP A 108 9.40 -4.63 -15.09
C ASP A 108 8.01 -4.68 -14.44
N ILE A 109 7.72 -5.71 -13.62
CA ILE A 109 6.47 -5.84 -12.87
C ILE A 109 6.43 -4.88 -11.69
N LEU A 110 7.50 -4.89 -10.87
CA LEU A 110 7.59 -4.08 -9.66
C LEU A 110 7.71 -2.57 -9.95
N TYR A 111 8.16 -2.20 -11.15
CA TYR A 111 8.30 -0.80 -11.58
C TYR A 111 7.21 -0.37 -12.56
N ASN A 112 6.21 -1.22 -12.81
CA ASN A 112 5.04 -0.86 -13.60
C ASN A 112 4.07 0.01 -12.76
N PRO A 113 3.79 1.27 -13.14
CA PRO A 113 2.90 2.14 -12.38
C PRO A 113 1.46 1.60 -12.29
N THR A 114 0.98 0.92 -13.32
CA THR A 114 -0.37 0.34 -13.34
C THR A 114 -0.50 -0.79 -12.33
N TYR A 115 0.47 -1.72 -12.30
CA TYR A 115 0.47 -2.82 -11.34
C TYR A 115 0.68 -2.32 -9.92
N THR A 116 1.69 -1.49 -9.69
CA THR A 116 1.99 -0.96 -8.35
C THR A 116 0.88 -0.10 -7.79
N LYS A 117 0.19 0.71 -8.61
CA LYS A 117 -1.01 1.45 -8.20
C LYS A 117 -2.11 0.50 -7.75
N GLY A 118 -2.41 -0.53 -8.55
CA GLY A 118 -3.44 -1.51 -8.22
C GLY A 118 -3.13 -2.29 -6.94
N ILE A 119 -1.90 -2.77 -6.78
CA ILE A 119 -1.43 -3.46 -5.56
C ILE A 119 -1.50 -2.53 -4.36
N GLY A 120 -1.01 -1.29 -4.50
CA GLY A 120 -1.04 -0.29 -3.43
C GLY A 120 -2.47 0.06 -2.99
N ASP A 121 -3.41 0.13 -3.93
CA ASP A 121 -4.83 0.34 -3.62
C ASP A 121 -5.43 -0.87 -2.87
N ILE A 122 -5.08 -2.11 -3.25
CA ILE A 122 -5.53 -3.33 -2.53
C ILE A 122 -5.05 -3.30 -1.07
N PHE A 123 -3.78 -2.97 -0.84
CA PHE A 123 -3.26 -2.84 0.52
C PHE A 123 -3.91 -1.66 1.25
N ALA A 124 -4.00 -0.49 0.63
CA ALA A 124 -4.60 0.68 1.26
C ALA A 124 -6.08 0.46 1.64
N GLU A 125 -6.87 -0.21 0.81
CA GLU A 125 -8.26 -0.56 1.09
C GLU A 125 -8.37 -1.34 2.40
N LYS A 126 -7.54 -2.38 2.56
CA LYS A 126 -7.57 -3.26 3.73
C LYS A 126 -7.36 -2.49 5.04
N PHE A 127 -6.43 -1.55 5.06
CA PHE A 127 -6.11 -0.74 6.26
C PHE A 127 -6.94 0.54 6.36
N SER A 128 -7.78 0.85 5.38
CA SER A 128 -8.74 1.96 5.45
C SER A 128 -10.05 1.56 6.13
N ASP A 129 -10.43 0.29 5.98
CA ASP A 129 -11.59 -0.32 6.64
C ASP A 129 -11.22 -1.00 7.98
N ASP A 130 -9.94 -1.25 8.25
CA ASP A 130 -9.44 -1.69 9.55
C ASP A 130 -9.57 -0.54 10.58
N HIS A 131 -10.05 -0.84 11.79
CA HIS A 131 -10.15 0.15 12.86
C HIS A 131 -8.78 0.68 13.33
N THR A 132 -7.69 0.08 12.86
CA THR A 132 -6.32 0.49 13.13
C THR A 132 -5.90 1.63 12.19
N LYS A 133 -5.78 2.84 12.74
CA LYS A 133 -5.23 3.99 12.01
C LYS A 133 -3.76 3.74 11.65
N VAL A 134 -3.39 3.83 10.38
CA VAL A 134 -1.99 3.85 9.93
C VAL A 134 -1.49 5.29 9.89
N ASP A 135 -0.28 5.54 10.40
CA ASP A 135 0.36 6.87 10.40
C ASP A 135 1.54 6.96 9.41
N TYR A 136 2.20 5.83 9.13
CA TYR A 136 3.33 5.72 8.22
C TYR A 136 3.32 4.39 7.47
N VAL A 137 3.86 4.38 6.26
CA VAL A 137 4.28 3.14 5.57
C VAL A 137 5.79 3.00 5.67
N LEU A 138 6.28 1.81 6.00
CA LEU A 138 7.70 1.45 6.03
C LEU A 138 8.00 0.38 4.97
N THR A 139 9.11 0.54 4.28
CA THR A 139 9.71 -0.49 3.43
C THR A 139 11.22 -0.47 3.56
N ILE A 140 11.91 -1.44 2.96
CA ILE A 140 13.37 -1.43 2.80
C ILE A 140 13.73 -1.21 1.34
N GLU A 141 14.83 -0.52 1.08
CA GLU A 141 15.31 -0.34 -0.29
C GLU A 141 15.62 -1.71 -0.95
N THR A 142 15.42 -1.90 -2.25
CA THR A 142 14.94 -0.92 -3.24
C THR A 142 13.63 -1.36 -3.90
N LYS A 143 13.41 -2.66 -4.04
CA LYS A 143 12.38 -3.24 -4.92
C LYS A 143 10.95 -3.02 -4.41
N GLY A 144 10.74 -3.01 -3.10
CA GLY A 144 9.44 -2.75 -2.47
C GLY A 144 8.96 -1.29 -2.52
N ILE A 145 9.86 -0.33 -2.78
CA ILE A 145 9.56 1.12 -2.73
C ILE A 145 8.35 1.55 -3.57
N PRO A 146 8.20 1.13 -4.85
CA PRO A 146 7.07 1.55 -5.68
C PRO A 146 5.71 1.13 -5.11
N ILE A 147 5.62 -0.11 -4.62
CA ILE A 147 4.39 -0.65 -4.02
C ILE A 147 4.10 0.06 -2.70
N ALA A 148 5.14 0.25 -1.87
CA ALA A 148 5.03 0.98 -0.61
C ALA A 148 4.60 2.44 -0.84
N MET A 149 5.12 3.09 -1.88
CA MET A 149 4.75 4.45 -2.26
C MET A 149 3.29 4.56 -2.70
N MET A 150 2.81 3.62 -3.52
CA MET A 150 1.41 3.60 -3.94
C MET A 150 0.47 3.27 -2.77
N THR A 151 0.89 2.39 -1.86
CA THR A 151 0.15 2.11 -0.61
C THR A 151 0.08 3.34 0.28
N ALA A 152 1.22 4.02 0.50
CA ALA A 152 1.31 5.24 1.29
C ALA A 152 0.45 6.37 0.69
N ARG A 153 0.44 6.48 -0.65
CA ARG A 153 -0.44 7.39 -1.38
C ARG A 153 -1.91 7.05 -1.12
N GLY A 154 -2.32 5.78 -1.25
CA GLY A 154 -3.70 5.33 -1.03
C GLY A 154 -4.20 5.57 0.40
N LEU A 155 -3.32 5.42 1.39
CA LEU A 155 -3.58 5.71 2.81
C LEU A 155 -3.43 7.21 3.16
N ASN A 156 -2.82 8.00 2.27
CA ASN A 156 -2.45 9.40 2.47
C ASN A 156 -1.61 9.60 3.75
N VAL A 157 -0.55 8.81 3.83
CA VAL A 157 0.47 8.86 4.89
C VAL A 157 1.88 8.95 4.27
N PRO A 158 2.87 9.48 4.99
CA PRO A 158 4.26 9.46 4.53
C PRO A 158 4.82 8.04 4.39
N LEU A 159 5.71 7.88 3.41
CA LEU A 159 6.57 6.70 3.24
C LEU A 159 7.90 6.92 3.95
N VAL A 160 8.35 5.91 4.67
CA VAL A 160 9.69 5.81 5.27
C VAL A 160 10.41 4.62 4.64
N ILE A 161 11.69 4.80 4.34
CA ILE A 161 12.52 3.79 3.67
C ILE A 161 13.72 3.48 4.55
N ALA A 162 13.79 2.23 5.02
CA ALA A 162 15.00 1.69 5.63
C ALA A 162 16.06 1.42 4.56
N ARG A 163 17.34 1.56 4.92
CA ARG A 163 18.47 1.39 4.01
C ARG A 163 19.36 0.22 4.41
N HIS A 164 20.02 -0.41 3.44
CA HIS A 164 21.08 -1.38 3.69
C HIS A 164 22.41 -0.72 4.07
N GLU A 165 22.63 0.52 3.62
CA GLU A 165 23.87 1.25 3.84
C GLU A 165 23.71 2.46 4.76
N ASN A 166 24.75 2.73 5.53
CA ASN A 166 24.79 3.89 6.40
C ASN A 166 25.20 5.17 5.62
N LYS A 167 24.22 6.00 5.23
CA LYS A 167 24.48 7.34 4.66
C LYS A 167 24.59 8.44 5.72
N VAL A 168 25.74 9.11 5.82
CA VAL A 168 26.03 10.14 6.84
C VAL A 168 25.00 11.30 6.87
N THR A 169 24.34 11.59 5.74
CA THR A 169 23.42 12.73 5.57
C THR A 169 22.12 12.67 6.37
N GLU A 170 21.83 11.58 7.08
CA GLU A 170 20.53 11.35 7.76
C GLU A 170 20.58 11.47 9.29
N GLY A 171 21.70 11.98 9.83
CA GLY A 171 21.86 12.24 11.26
C GLY A 171 21.95 10.97 12.11
N SER A 172 21.37 11.00 13.31
CA SER A 172 21.38 9.85 14.24
C SER A 172 20.47 8.73 13.77
N LYS A 173 20.92 7.48 13.93
CA LYS A 173 20.26 6.30 13.38
C LYS A 173 20.09 5.18 14.40
N ILE A 174 19.18 4.28 14.05
CA ILE A 174 19.01 2.96 14.66
C ILE A 174 19.35 1.93 13.59
N SER A 175 19.89 0.79 14.00
CA SER A 175 20.25 -0.30 13.11
C SER A 175 19.86 -1.64 13.70
N ILE A 176 19.27 -2.50 12.88
CA ILE A 176 18.95 -3.88 13.22
C ILE A 176 19.68 -4.82 12.27
N ASN A 177 20.23 -5.90 12.83
CA ASN A 177 20.76 -7.00 12.05
C ASN A 177 19.67 -8.05 11.80
N TYR A 178 19.59 -8.57 10.58
CA TYR A 178 18.61 -9.57 10.19
C TYR A 178 19.22 -10.57 9.18
N ILE A 179 18.59 -11.72 9.02
CA ILE A 179 19.01 -12.72 8.03
C ILE A 179 18.18 -12.51 6.77
N SER A 180 18.83 -12.23 5.65
CA SER A 180 18.16 -12.09 4.36
C SER A 180 17.62 -13.43 3.88
N GLY A 181 16.33 -13.49 3.54
CA GLY A 181 15.73 -14.71 2.97
C GLY A 181 16.30 -15.05 1.59
N THR A 182 16.75 -14.05 0.84
CA THR A 182 17.27 -14.22 -0.52
C THR A 182 18.70 -14.70 -0.51
N THR A 183 19.59 -14.06 0.27
CA THR A 183 21.02 -14.39 0.28
C THR A 183 21.42 -15.35 1.38
N GLY A 184 20.62 -15.50 2.45
CA GLY A 184 20.98 -16.26 3.64
C GLY A 184 21.99 -15.56 4.56
N ASN A 185 22.50 -14.39 4.15
CA ASN A 185 23.53 -13.68 4.90
C ASN A 185 22.94 -12.74 5.95
N LEU A 186 23.72 -12.48 7.00
CA LEU A 186 23.46 -11.39 7.93
C LEU A 186 23.59 -10.06 7.19
N GLN A 187 22.53 -9.26 7.25
CA GLN A 187 22.47 -7.92 6.71
C GLN A 187 22.06 -6.95 7.82
N THR A 188 22.41 -5.68 7.65
CA THR A 188 22.01 -4.61 8.56
C THR A 188 21.06 -3.68 7.83
N MET A 189 20.01 -3.24 8.50
CA MET A 189 19.13 -2.19 8.03
C MET A 189 19.21 -0.98 8.95
N TYR A 190 19.21 0.21 8.36
CA TYR A 190 19.37 1.49 9.03
C TYR A 190 18.14 2.36 8.82
N ILE A 191 17.74 3.08 9.86
CA ILE A 191 16.66 4.08 9.81
C ILE A 191 17.05 5.30 10.64
N SER A 192 16.62 6.50 10.23
CA SER A 192 16.81 7.72 11.02
C SER A 192 16.00 7.66 12.31
N LYS A 193 16.55 8.12 13.43
CA LYS A 193 15.81 8.23 14.71
C LYS A 193 14.59 9.14 14.64
N ASN A 194 14.56 10.05 13.66
CA ASN A 194 13.46 10.98 13.45
C ASN A 194 12.44 10.49 12.41
N ALA A 195 12.55 9.23 11.95
CA ALA A 195 11.72 8.72 10.86
C ALA A 195 10.23 8.59 11.25
N PHE A 196 9.95 8.30 12.52
CA PHE A 196 8.59 8.19 13.05
C PHE A 196 8.39 9.14 14.23
N LYS A 197 7.14 9.56 14.43
CA LYS A 197 6.72 10.10 15.73
C LYS A 197 6.50 8.92 16.68
N LYS A 198 6.79 9.12 17.97
CA LYS A 198 6.50 8.14 19.01
C LYS A 198 5.04 7.70 19.00
N ASP A 199 4.78 6.45 19.36
CA ASP A 199 3.45 5.81 19.43
C ASP A 199 2.70 5.76 18.09
N SER A 200 3.41 5.92 16.97
CA SER A 200 2.79 5.83 15.63
C SER A 200 2.53 4.38 15.23
N ASN A 201 1.47 4.18 14.45
CA ASN A 201 1.17 2.90 13.82
C ASN A 201 1.79 2.83 12.42
N VAL A 202 2.66 1.86 12.20
CA VAL A 202 3.45 1.71 10.98
C VAL A 202 3.02 0.47 10.21
N LEU A 203 2.61 0.65 8.95
CA LEU A 203 2.35 -0.45 8.02
C LEU A 203 3.62 -0.82 7.28
N ILE A 204 4.05 -2.08 7.36
CA ILE A 204 5.21 -2.58 6.63
C ILE A 204 4.77 -3.11 5.27
N VAL A 205 5.45 -2.69 4.20
CA VAL A 205 5.17 -3.15 2.82
C VAL A 205 6.47 -3.62 2.17
N ASP A 206 6.48 -4.83 1.61
CA ASP A 206 7.64 -5.41 0.91
C ASP A 206 7.24 -6.08 -0.41
N ASP A 207 8.18 -6.31 -1.32
CA ASP A 207 7.89 -6.98 -2.59
C ASP A 207 7.83 -8.51 -2.45
N PHE A 208 8.81 -9.10 -1.75
CA PHE A 208 8.96 -10.56 -1.75
C PHE A 208 9.37 -11.11 -0.38
N MET A 209 8.58 -12.04 0.16
CA MET A 209 8.84 -12.69 1.44
C MET A 209 9.15 -14.19 1.31
N LYS A 210 10.39 -14.56 1.62
CA LYS A 210 10.76 -15.98 1.82
C LYS A 210 10.46 -16.43 3.25
N ALA A 211 11.47 -16.44 4.13
CA ALA A 211 11.27 -16.79 5.54
C ALA A 211 10.70 -15.63 6.39
N GLY A 212 10.75 -14.38 5.89
CA GLY A 212 10.29 -13.20 6.63
C GLY A 212 11.37 -12.47 7.44
N GLY A 213 12.65 -12.72 7.18
CA GLY A 213 13.75 -12.11 7.93
C GLY A 213 13.80 -10.58 7.82
N SER A 214 13.67 -10.03 6.61
CA SER A 214 13.61 -8.57 6.39
C SER A 214 12.41 -7.95 7.09
N ALA A 215 11.22 -8.54 6.92
CA ALA A 215 10.00 -8.03 7.54
C ALA A 215 10.06 -8.10 9.08
N LYS A 216 10.64 -9.17 9.66
CA LYS A 216 10.93 -9.25 11.10
C LYS A 216 11.92 -8.18 11.56
N GLY A 217 12.97 -7.90 10.78
CA GLY A 217 13.92 -6.82 11.08
C GLY A 217 13.24 -5.45 11.07
N MET A 218 12.36 -5.19 10.11
CA MET A 218 11.55 -3.95 10.06
C MET A 218 10.60 -3.85 11.26
N THR A 219 9.96 -4.95 11.67
CA THR A 219 9.14 -5.00 12.90
C THR A 219 9.96 -4.63 14.13
N GLN A 220 11.19 -5.16 14.25
CA GLN A 220 12.09 -4.82 15.35
C GLN A 220 12.48 -3.34 15.33
N LEU A 221 12.81 -2.77 14.17
CA LEU A 221 13.09 -1.33 14.03
C LEU A 221 11.92 -0.48 14.50
N VAL A 222 10.69 -0.83 14.11
CA VAL A 222 9.48 -0.09 14.53
C VAL A 222 9.33 -0.14 16.05
N HIS A 223 9.55 -1.30 16.68
CA HIS A 223 9.48 -1.43 18.13
C HIS A 223 10.60 -0.68 18.87
N GLU A 224 11.83 -0.69 18.35
CA GLU A 224 12.95 0.09 18.92
C GLU A 224 12.72 1.61 18.86
N MET A 225 11.79 2.06 18.02
CA MET A 225 11.37 3.46 17.90
C MET A 225 10.13 3.80 18.74
N ASP A 226 9.76 2.95 19.72
CA ASP A 226 8.53 3.09 20.51
C ASP A 226 7.27 3.25 19.64
N CYS A 227 7.21 2.52 18.52
CA CYS A 227 6.09 2.52 17.59
C CYS A 227 5.43 1.13 17.51
N HIS A 228 4.26 1.08 16.88
CA HIS A 228 3.47 -0.14 16.73
C HIS A 228 3.44 -0.59 15.27
N VAL A 229 3.49 -1.90 15.03
CA VAL A 229 3.27 -2.44 13.69
C VAL A 229 1.76 -2.61 13.46
N ALA A 230 1.21 -1.84 12.52
CA ALA A 230 -0.19 -1.93 12.13
C ALA A 230 -0.47 -3.22 11.34
N GLY A 231 0.51 -3.67 10.56
CA GLY A 231 0.44 -4.89 9.76
C GLY A 231 1.66 -5.05 8.87
N VAL A 232 1.70 -6.17 8.16
CA VAL A 232 2.72 -6.48 7.16
C VAL A 232 2.04 -6.92 5.88
N CYS A 233 2.38 -6.28 4.76
CA CYS A 233 1.90 -6.59 3.43
C CYS A 233 3.06 -6.93 2.51
N VAL A 234 2.93 -8.02 1.75
CA VAL A 234 3.93 -8.42 0.77
C VAL A 234 3.26 -8.79 -0.55
N LEU A 235 3.87 -8.48 -1.68
CA LEU A 235 3.29 -8.89 -2.96
C LEU A 235 3.40 -10.41 -3.14
N PHE A 236 4.60 -10.96 -2.92
CA PHE A 236 4.86 -12.39 -2.97
C PHE A 236 5.21 -12.96 -1.61
N ASP A 237 4.72 -14.17 -1.32
CA ASP A 237 5.33 -15.01 -0.30
C ASP A 237 5.60 -16.43 -0.83
N THR A 238 6.61 -17.09 -0.27
CA THR A 238 6.92 -18.48 -0.65
C THR A 238 6.06 -19.47 0.11
N THR A 239 5.72 -20.63 -0.47
CA THR A 239 5.07 -21.71 0.29
C THR A 239 6.04 -22.46 1.20
N ASN A 240 7.35 -22.40 0.89
CA ASN A 240 8.43 -23.01 1.66
C ASN A 240 9.47 -21.93 2.07
N PRO A 241 9.83 -21.79 3.37
CA PRO A 241 9.32 -22.53 4.53
C PRO A 241 7.85 -22.23 4.80
N SER A 242 7.11 -23.25 5.23
CA SER A 242 5.70 -23.12 5.64
C SER A 242 5.56 -22.27 6.90
N GLN A 243 6.47 -22.47 7.86
CA GLN A 243 6.58 -21.61 9.03
C GLN A 243 7.35 -20.34 8.68
N LYS A 244 6.66 -19.19 8.80
CA LYS A 244 7.25 -17.87 8.64
C LYS A 244 7.73 -17.33 9.98
N LEU A 245 8.61 -16.32 9.91
CA LEU A 245 9.09 -15.57 11.08
C LEU A 245 8.09 -14.54 11.61
N LEU A 246 6.94 -14.39 10.95
CA LEU A 246 5.84 -13.50 11.29
C LEU A 246 4.56 -14.31 11.44
N ASP A 247 3.76 -13.99 12.46
CA ASP A 247 2.51 -14.70 12.75
C ASP A 247 1.36 -14.24 11.86
N LYS A 248 1.34 -12.97 11.47
CA LYS A 248 0.28 -12.35 10.66
C LYS A 248 0.87 -11.43 9.60
N TYR A 249 0.47 -11.66 8.35
CA TYR A 249 0.81 -10.83 7.21
C TYR A 249 -0.20 -11.06 6.10
N ILE A 250 -0.23 -10.16 5.13
CA ILE A 250 -1.04 -10.26 3.93
C ILE A 250 -0.10 -10.51 2.75
N SER A 251 -0.40 -11.52 1.95
CA SER A 251 0.28 -11.75 0.67
C SER A 251 -0.71 -11.88 -0.47
N LEU A 252 -0.42 -11.28 -1.62
CA LEU A 252 -1.33 -11.33 -2.78
C LEU A 252 -1.02 -12.49 -3.73
N ILE A 253 0.23 -12.95 -3.78
CA ILE A 253 0.67 -14.02 -4.68
C ILE A 253 1.52 -15.04 -3.91
N LYS A 254 1.23 -16.32 -4.14
CA LYS A 254 2.02 -17.44 -3.63
C LYS A 254 3.03 -17.88 -4.68
N TYR A 255 4.30 -18.01 -4.29
CA TYR A 255 5.39 -18.50 -5.12
C TYR A 255 5.90 -19.85 -4.61
N GLU A 256 5.87 -20.88 -5.46
CA GLU A 256 6.27 -22.24 -5.08
C GLU A 256 7.67 -22.62 -5.59
N GLY A 257 8.22 -21.85 -6.53
CA GLY A 257 9.56 -22.08 -7.08
C GLY A 257 9.58 -22.17 -8.59
N ILE A 258 10.75 -22.58 -9.09
CA ILE A 258 11.01 -22.89 -10.50
C ILE A 258 11.36 -24.36 -10.58
N ASP A 259 10.60 -25.11 -11.39
CA ASP A 259 10.77 -26.56 -11.53
C ASP A 259 12.06 -26.92 -12.32
N ALA A 260 12.23 -28.19 -12.67
CA ALA A 260 13.39 -28.66 -13.43
C ALA A 260 13.35 -28.29 -14.92
N LYS A 261 12.21 -27.82 -15.43
CA LYS A 261 11.97 -27.43 -16.82
C LYS A 261 11.84 -25.91 -16.97
N ASP A 262 12.31 -25.17 -15.96
CA ASP A 262 12.22 -23.71 -15.87
C ASP A 262 10.78 -23.17 -15.88
N ALA A 263 9.80 -23.99 -15.48
CA ALA A 263 8.43 -23.53 -15.27
C ALA A 263 8.30 -22.85 -13.90
N ILE A 264 7.79 -21.61 -13.91
CA ILE A 264 7.58 -20.79 -12.72
C ILE A 264 6.21 -21.10 -12.12
N MET A 265 6.18 -21.56 -10.87
CA MET A 265 4.96 -21.92 -10.16
C MET A 265 4.50 -20.76 -9.28
N VAL A 266 3.50 -20.02 -9.76
CA VAL A 266 2.85 -18.90 -9.04
C VAL A 266 1.34 -18.95 -9.18
N HIS A 267 0.64 -18.54 -8.13
CA HIS A 267 -0.82 -18.42 -8.14
C HIS A 267 -1.31 -17.29 -7.22
N PRO A 268 -2.47 -16.66 -7.53
CA PRO A 268 -3.08 -15.67 -6.65
C PRO A 268 -3.39 -16.26 -5.27
N ASN A 269 -3.22 -15.45 -4.23
CA ASN A 269 -3.69 -15.76 -2.89
C ASN A 269 -5.13 -15.24 -2.70
N TYR A 270 -6.12 -16.07 -3.05
CA TYR A 270 -7.53 -15.71 -3.03
C TYR A 270 -8.10 -15.36 -1.63
N GLU A 271 -7.37 -15.65 -0.55
CA GLU A 271 -7.78 -15.25 0.81
C GLU A 271 -7.87 -13.72 0.97
N TYR A 272 -7.03 -12.99 0.23
CA TYR A 272 -6.89 -11.53 0.35
C TYR A 272 -7.42 -10.75 -0.88
N LEU A 273 -8.18 -11.42 -1.77
CA LEU A 273 -8.73 -10.85 -3.02
C LEU A 273 -10.26 -10.79 -3.05
#